data_AF-A0A4V1VG01-F1
#
_entry.id   AF-A0A4V1VG01-F1
#
_cell.length_a   1.000
_cell.length_b   1.000
_cell.length_c   1.000
_cell.angle_alpha   90.00
_cell.angle_beta   90.00
_cell.angle_gamma   90.00
#
_symmetry.space_group_name_H-M   'P 1'
#
loop_
_entity.id
_entity.type
_entity.pdbx_description
1 polymer ?
#
loop_
_entity_poly.entity_id
_entity_poly.type
_entity_poly.pdbx_seq_one_letter_code
_entity_poly.pdbx_strand_id
1 'polypeptide(L)'
;MPVPLQAPVQMSVDTPARGAAARTRALMIRTASAMMRRGLSPSVSAVAEEAGVSRSTAYRYFPTLADMLRAVVAEALGPILDWNDPAADSKTRLATLYEMTFARLSEHEATFRAAIRQSLEPSAEVPGDKTLGRGHRKALLARAVGTSGLA
;
A
#
# COMPACT_ATOMS: atom_id res chain seq x y z
N MET A 1 15.61 6.21 22.77
CA MET A 1 15.73 7.05 21.56
C MET A 1 14.35 7.52 21.16
N PRO A 2 14.03 8.82 21.25
CA PRO A 2 12.72 9.33 20.85
C PRO A 2 12.55 9.21 19.34
N VAL A 3 11.40 8.71 18.89
CA VAL A 3 11.04 8.66 17.47
C VAL A 3 10.84 10.12 17.01
N PRO A 4 11.59 10.61 16.00
CA PRO A 4 11.52 12.02 15.59
C PRO A 4 10.12 12.39 15.10
N LEU A 5 9.69 13.62 15.41
CA LEU A 5 8.43 14.22 14.96
C LEU A 5 8.34 14.20 13.42
N GLN A 6 7.14 13.91 12.93
CA GLN A 6 6.85 13.52 11.55
C GLN A 6 6.74 14.74 10.63
N ALA A 7 7.32 14.65 9.43
CA ALA A 7 7.04 15.59 8.34
C ALA A 7 5.71 15.23 7.65
N PRO A 8 4.92 16.21 7.17
CA PRO A 8 3.70 15.96 6.41
C PRO A 8 4.02 15.25 5.09
N VAL A 9 3.24 14.20 4.78
CA VAL A 9 3.35 13.43 3.53
C VAL A 9 2.85 14.27 2.37
N GLN A 10 3.70 14.53 1.37
CA GLN A 10 3.24 14.95 0.05
C GLN A 10 3.13 13.72 -0.84
N MET A 11 1.89 13.30 -1.09
CA MET A 11 1.55 12.23 -2.03
C MET A 11 1.34 12.83 -3.43
N SER A 12 2.25 12.57 -4.36
CA SER A 12 1.87 12.55 -5.77
C SER A 12 1.20 11.21 -6.05
N VAL A 13 -0.14 11.16 -5.86
CA VAL A 13 -0.94 10.06 -6.41
C VAL A 13 -0.93 10.24 -7.91
N ASP A 14 -0.11 9.44 -8.60
CA ASP A 14 -0.13 9.40 -10.05
C ASP A 14 -1.54 8.98 -10.49
N THR A 15 -2.29 9.93 -11.04
CA THR A 15 -3.71 9.76 -11.32
C THR A 15 -3.86 8.70 -12.41
N PRO A 16 -4.67 7.64 -12.22
CA PRO A 16 -4.75 6.59 -13.22
C PRO A 16 -5.30 7.15 -14.54
N ALA A 17 -4.53 7.01 -15.61
CA ALA A 17 -4.97 7.34 -16.96
C ALA A 17 -6.22 6.50 -17.31
N ARG A 18 -7.34 7.17 -17.61
CA ARG A 18 -8.62 6.51 -17.98
C ARG A 18 -8.45 5.59 -19.20
N GLY A 19 -9.26 4.53 -19.27
CA GLY A 19 -9.32 3.64 -20.43
C GLY A 19 -8.39 2.43 -20.37
N ALA A 20 -7.79 2.04 -21.50
CA ALA A 20 -6.98 0.83 -21.62
C ALA A 20 -5.74 0.86 -20.71
N ALA A 21 -5.14 2.03 -20.49
CA ALA A 21 -3.97 2.19 -19.64
C ALA A 21 -4.23 1.82 -18.17
N ALA A 22 -5.32 2.32 -17.58
CA ALA A 22 -5.73 1.92 -16.22
C ALA A 22 -5.99 0.41 -16.12
N ARG A 23 -6.62 -0.20 -17.14
CA ARG A 23 -6.89 -1.64 -17.16
C ARG A 23 -5.60 -2.46 -17.16
N THR A 24 -4.61 -2.07 -17.97
CA THR A 24 -3.30 -2.74 -18.00
C THR A 24 -2.54 -2.55 -16.69
N ARG A 25 -2.54 -1.33 -16.13
CA ARG A 25 -1.90 -1.08 -14.85
C ARG A 25 -2.54 -1.92 -13.73
N ALA A 26 -3.86 -1.97 -13.66
CA ALA A 26 -4.58 -2.79 -12.69
C ALA A 26 -4.34 -4.30 -12.88
N LEU A 27 -4.23 -4.77 -14.13
CA LEU A 27 -3.87 -6.16 -14.41
C LEU A 27 -2.49 -6.50 -13.84
N MET A 28 -1.48 -5.68 -14.11
CA MET A 28 -0.12 -5.87 -13.59
C MET A 28 -0.10 -5.91 -12.05
N ILE A 29 -0.85 -5.03 -11.38
CA ILE A 29 -0.93 -5.01 -9.91
C ILE A 29 -1.58 -6.28 -9.36
N ARG A 30 -2.70 -6.72 -9.95
CA ARG A 30 -3.36 -7.97 -9.54
C ARG A 30 -2.45 -9.19 -9.74
N THR A 31 -1.73 -9.25 -10.86
CA THR A 31 -0.78 -10.33 -11.14
C THR A 31 0.37 -10.34 -10.12
N ALA A 32 1.01 -9.19 -9.89
CA ALA A 32 2.07 -9.07 -8.88
C ALA A 32 1.57 -9.49 -7.49
N SER A 33 0.39 -9.04 -7.10
CA SER A 33 -0.23 -9.40 -5.82
C SER A 33 -0.48 -10.91 -5.71
N ALA A 34 -0.93 -11.57 -6.79
CA ALA A 34 -1.15 -13.01 -6.81
C ALA A 34 0.15 -13.80 -6.68
N MET A 35 1.22 -13.38 -7.37
CA MET A 35 2.54 -13.99 -7.24
C MET A 35 3.07 -13.87 -5.81
N MET A 36 2.94 -12.69 -5.19
CA MET A 36 3.38 -12.46 -3.81
C MET A 36 2.59 -13.30 -2.79
N ARG A 37 1.27 -13.45 -2.96
CA ARG A 37 0.45 -14.35 -2.12
C ARG A 37 0.86 -15.81 -2.22
N ARG A 38 1.44 -16.23 -3.34
CA ARG A 38 2.03 -17.57 -3.53
C ARG A 38 3.44 -17.69 -2.94
N GLY A 39 3.95 -16.65 -2.28
CA GLY A 39 5.29 -16.62 -1.68
C GLY A 39 6.43 -16.32 -2.66
N LEU A 40 6.11 -15.88 -3.89
CA LEU A 40 7.12 -15.51 -4.89
C LEU A 40 7.61 -14.08 -4.65
N SER A 41 8.86 -13.82 -5.01
CA SER A 41 9.46 -12.47 -5.09
C SER A 41 9.58 -12.06 -6.56
N PRO A 42 8.52 -11.49 -7.18
CA PRO A 42 8.50 -11.25 -8.61
C PRO A 42 9.34 -10.05 -9.03
N SER A 43 9.93 -10.10 -10.23
CA SER A 43 10.48 -8.93 -10.92
C SER A 43 9.42 -8.28 -11.82
N VAL A 44 9.62 -7.03 -12.24
CA VAL A 44 8.71 -6.35 -13.19
C VAL A 44 8.53 -7.16 -14.49
N SER A 45 9.60 -7.78 -14.98
CA SER A 45 9.55 -8.62 -16.18
C SER A 45 8.78 -9.93 -15.97
N ALA A 46 8.93 -10.58 -14.81
CA ALA A 46 8.21 -11.80 -14.48
C ALA A 46 6.69 -11.53 -14.37
N VAL A 47 6.30 -10.41 -13.74
CA VAL A 47 4.89 -9.99 -13.71
C VAL A 47 4.37 -9.70 -15.11
N ALA A 48 5.17 -9.05 -15.96
CA ALA A 48 4.79 -8.75 -17.33
C ALA A 48 4.50 -10.03 -18.14
N GLU A 49 5.38 -11.02 -18.01
CA GLU A 49 5.22 -12.34 -18.65
C GLU A 49 3.95 -13.05 -18.17
N GLU A 50 3.72 -13.13 -16.86
CA GLU A 50 2.53 -13.78 -16.30
C GLU A 50 1.23 -13.01 -16.62
N ALA A 51 1.30 -11.68 -16.77
CA ALA A 51 0.18 -10.83 -17.15
C ALA A 51 -0.09 -10.79 -18.67
N GLY A 52 0.76 -11.38 -19.50
CA GLY A 52 0.66 -11.27 -20.96
C GLY A 52 0.90 -9.85 -21.49
N VAL A 53 1.71 -9.05 -20.79
CA VAL A 53 2.06 -7.67 -21.13
C VAL A 53 3.52 -7.62 -21.59
N SER A 54 3.80 -6.88 -22.67
CA SER A 54 5.20 -6.73 -23.12
C SER A 54 6.06 -6.05 -22.05
N ARG A 55 7.34 -6.45 -21.94
CA ARG A 55 8.30 -5.85 -20.99
C ARG A 55 8.40 -4.33 -21.14
N SER A 56 8.48 -3.81 -22.37
CA SER A 56 8.51 -2.36 -22.64
C SER A 56 7.26 -1.65 -22.10
N THR A 57 6.08 -2.24 -22.28
CA THR A 57 4.84 -1.67 -21.72
C THR A 57 4.83 -1.75 -20.19
N ALA A 58 5.32 -2.83 -19.60
CA ALA A 58 5.42 -2.99 -18.15
C ALA A 58 6.35 -1.94 -17.51
N TYR A 59 7.56 -1.75 -18.06
CA TYR A 59 8.50 -0.73 -17.57
C TYR A 59 7.99 0.70 -17.75
N ARG A 60 7.11 0.96 -18.74
CA ARG A 60 6.43 2.25 -18.87
C ARG A 60 5.48 2.54 -17.71
N TYR A 61 4.82 1.52 -17.15
CA TYR A 61 3.93 1.68 -15.98
C TYR A 61 4.65 1.57 -14.64
N PHE A 62 5.68 0.72 -14.58
CA PHE A 62 6.45 0.43 -13.37
C PHE A 62 7.94 0.41 -13.73
N PRO A 63 8.59 1.59 -13.75
CA PRO A 63 10.02 1.69 -14.08
C PRO A 63 10.90 0.85 -13.15
N THR A 64 10.51 0.75 -11.86
CA THR A 64 11.20 -0.05 -10.87
C THR A 64 10.29 -1.06 -10.19
N LEU A 65 10.89 -2.10 -9.59
CA LEU A 65 10.14 -3.03 -8.72
C LEU A 65 9.53 -2.29 -7.52
N ALA A 66 10.22 -1.28 -6.98
CA ALA A 66 9.71 -0.47 -5.88
C ALA A 66 8.41 0.27 -6.26
N ASP A 67 8.30 0.80 -7.49
CA ASP A 67 7.06 1.42 -7.99
C ASP A 67 5.90 0.43 -8.05
N MET A 68 6.17 -0.80 -8.50
CA MET A 68 5.18 -1.86 -8.56
C MET A 68 4.71 -2.28 -7.17
N LEU A 69 5.65 -2.52 -6.24
CA LEU A 69 5.33 -2.91 -4.87
C LEU A 69 4.57 -1.82 -4.12
N ARG A 70 4.88 -0.54 -4.35
CA ARG A 70 4.09 0.59 -3.84
C ARG A 70 2.65 0.51 -4.30
N ALA A 71 2.42 0.28 -5.58
CA ALA A 71 1.06 0.21 -6.13
C ALA A 71 0.28 -1.00 -5.59
N VAL A 72 0.96 -2.15 -5.45
CA VAL A 72 0.39 -3.35 -4.82
C VAL A 72 -0.02 -3.09 -3.38
N VAL A 73 0.85 -2.47 -2.59
CA VAL A 73 0.54 -2.12 -1.18
C VAL A 73 -0.59 -1.10 -1.10
N ALA A 74 -0.62 -0.10 -1.99
CA ALA A 74 -1.70 0.89 -2.02
C ALA A 74 -3.07 0.22 -2.27
N GLU A 75 -3.16 -0.73 -3.21
CA GLU A 75 -4.38 -1.51 -3.45
C GLU A 75 -4.76 -2.38 -2.24
N ALA A 76 -3.76 -3.03 -1.64
CA ALA A 76 -3.93 -3.85 -0.43
C ALA A 76 -4.27 -3.03 0.83
N LEU A 77 -4.05 -1.72 0.84
CA LEU A 77 -4.42 -0.82 1.95
C LEU A 77 -5.67 0.00 1.68
N GLY A 78 -6.09 0.21 0.43
CA GLY A 78 -7.17 1.13 0.03
C GLY A 78 -8.39 1.11 0.97
N PRO A 79 -9.11 0.00 1.08
CA PRO A 79 -10.20 -0.17 2.05
C PRO A 79 -9.90 0.28 3.49
N ILE A 80 -8.70 -0.01 4.04
CA ILE A 80 -8.32 0.42 5.39
C ILE A 80 -8.18 1.95 5.44
N LEU A 81 -7.61 2.56 4.40
CA LEU A 81 -7.41 4.02 4.33
C LEU A 81 -8.72 4.78 4.13
N ASP A 82 -9.63 4.20 3.34
CA ASP A 82 -10.95 4.74 3.05
C ASP A 82 -11.98 4.44 4.14
N TRP A 83 -11.62 3.63 5.15
CA TRP A 83 -12.48 3.24 6.25
C TRP A 83 -13.14 4.46 6.89
N ASN A 84 -14.45 4.42 7.04
CA ASN A 84 -15.25 5.44 7.69
C ASN A 84 -16.47 4.81 8.35
N ASP A 85 -16.47 4.72 9.68
CA ASP A 85 -17.60 4.17 10.43
C ASP A 85 -18.46 5.32 11.01
N PRO A 86 -19.78 5.36 10.69
CA PRO A 86 -20.67 6.40 11.19
C PRO A 86 -21.10 6.21 12.66
N ALA A 87 -20.66 5.16 13.37
CA ALA A 87 -21.01 4.93 14.76
C ALA A 87 -20.71 6.15 15.64
N ALA A 88 -21.63 6.48 16.56
CA ALA A 88 -21.53 7.67 17.40
C ALA A 88 -20.44 7.54 18.49
N ASP A 89 -20.21 6.33 18.99
CA ASP A 89 -19.24 6.08 20.05
C ASP A 89 -17.87 5.66 19.52
N SER A 90 -16.82 6.19 20.15
CA SER A 90 -15.43 5.98 19.71
C SER A 90 -14.95 4.55 19.95
N LYS A 91 -15.52 3.85 20.93
CA LYS A 91 -15.14 2.48 21.25
C LYS A 91 -15.56 1.52 20.13
N THR A 92 -16.79 1.64 19.63
CA THR A 92 -17.28 0.89 18.48
C THR A 92 -16.49 1.23 17.23
N ARG A 93 -16.26 2.52 16.94
CA ARG A 93 -15.43 2.93 15.80
C ARG A 93 -14.01 2.34 15.85
N LEU A 94 -13.39 2.28 17.03
CA LEU A 94 -12.08 1.64 17.18
C LEU A 94 -12.18 0.12 16.95
N ALA A 95 -13.19 -0.54 17.50
CA ALA A 95 -13.39 -1.98 17.34
C ALA A 95 -13.54 -2.37 15.87
N THR A 96 -14.40 -1.67 15.11
CA THR A 96 -14.62 -1.96 13.69
C THR A 96 -13.39 -1.65 12.83
N LEU A 97 -12.66 -0.57 13.13
CA LEU A 97 -11.37 -0.29 12.48
C LEU A 97 -10.39 -1.46 12.71
N TYR A 98 -10.28 -1.98 13.93
CA TYR A 98 -9.39 -3.08 14.24
C TYR A 98 -9.80 -4.39 13.57
N GLU A 99 -11.08 -4.76 13.64
CA GLU A 99 -11.60 -5.97 12.98
C GLU A 99 -11.29 -5.95 11.48
N MET A 100 -11.60 -4.84 10.81
CA MET A 100 -11.32 -4.67 9.38
C MET A 100 -9.81 -4.70 9.08
N THR A 101 -9.02 -3.97 9.88
CA THR A 101 -7.57 -3.87 9.67
C THR A 101 -6.91 -5.23 9.85
N PHE A 102 -7.20 -5.95 10.95
CA PHE A 102 -6.58 -7.23 11.23
C PHE A 102 -6.95 -8.29 10.20
N ALA A 103 -8.23 -8.43 9.85
CA ALA A 103 -8.66 -9.39 8.83
C ALA A 103 -7.88 -9.18 7.51
N ARG A 104 -7.75 -7.93 7.08
CA ARG A 104 -7.09 -7.60 5.83
C ARG A 104 -5.57 -7.67 5.88
N LEU A 105 -4.96 -7.31 7.01
CA LEU A 105 -3.53 -7.52 7.24
C LEU A 105 -3.18 -9.02 7.21
N SER A 106 -4.02 -9.85 7.81
CA SER A 106 -3.86 -11.31 7.78
C SER A 106 -4.02 -11.88 6.37
N GLU A 107 -5.03 -11.43 5.60
CA GLU A 107 -5.25 -11.89 4.23
C GLU A 107 -4.08 -11.53 3.28
N HIS A 108 -3.43 -10.39 3.50
CA HIS A 108 -2.36 -9.88 2.63
C HIS A 108 -0.98 -9.90 3.29
N GLU A 109 -0.79 -10.74 4.29
CA GLU A 109 0.40 -10.77 5.15
C GLU A 109 1.70 -10.94 4.37
N ALA A 110 1.74 -11.89 3.43
CA ALA A 110 2.90 -12.13 2.55
C ALA A 110 3.27 -10.89 1.72
N THR A 111 2.26 -10.19 1.21
CA THR A 111 2.43 -8.96 0.43
C THR A 111 3.07 -7.86 1.28
N PHE A 112 2.52 -7.61 2.48
CA PHE A 112 3.06 -6.61 3.40
C PHE A 112 4.46 -6.97 3.87
N ARG A 113 4.71 -8.25 4.18
CA ARG A 113 6.03 -8.74 4.58
C ARG A 113 7.08 -8.49 3.51
N ALA A 114 6.77 -8.80 2.24
CA ALA A 114 7.67 -8.57 1.12
C ALA A 114 7.93 -7.07 0.91
N ALA A 115 6.91 -6.23 1.01
CA ALA A 115 7.08 -4.78 0.93
C ALA A 115 7.95 -4.23 2.06
N ILE A 116 7.76 -4.71 3.30
CA ILE A 116 8.61 -4.32 4.43
C ILE A 116 10.05 -4.77 4.18
N ARG A 117 10.27 -6.03 3.77
CA ARG A 117 11.61 -6.52 3.43
C ARG A 117 12.29 -5.62 2.41
N GLN A 118 11.60 -5.31 1.32
CA GLN A 118 12.11 -4.40 0.29
C GLN A 118 12.43 -3.01 0.85
N SER A 119 11.61 -2.46 1.75
CA SER A 119 11.85 -1.15 2.36
C SER A 119 13.05 -1.11 3.31
N LEU A 120 13.49 -2.28 3.78
CA LEU A 120 14.64 -2.46 4.66
C LEU A 120 15.92 -2.80 3.89
N GLU A 121 15.81 -3.23 2.63
CA GLU A 121 16.98 -3.44 1.78
C GLU A 121 17.66 -2.08 1.52
N PRO A 122 18.96 -1.96 1.81
CA PRO A 122 19.69 -0.72 1.55
C PRO A 122 19.75 -0.50 0.04
N SER A 123 18.88 0.37 -0.46
CA SER A 123 18.91 0.79 -1.86
C SER A 123 20.21 1.55 -2.10
N ALA A 124 21.03 1.08 -3.02
CA ALA A 124 22.37 1.63 -3.30
C ALA A 124 22.33 3.09 -3.80
N GLU A 125 21.17 3.62 -4.17
CA GLU A 125 21.05 4.92 -4.83
C GLU A 125 20.33 6.01 -4.01
N VAL A 126 19.61 5.70 -2.93
CA VAL A 126 18.96 6.76 -2.11
C VAL A 126 18.86 6.36 -0.62
N PRO A 127 19.68 6.96 0.27
CA PRO A 127 19.51 6.84 1.70
C PRO A 127 18.15 7.41 2.14
N GLY A 128 17.29 6.54 2.67
CA GLY A 128 16.01 6.94 3.27
C GLY A 128 14.82 6.96 2.32
N ASP A 129 14.59 5.87 1.59
CA ASP A 129 13.33 5.69 0.86
C ASP A 129 12.13 5.72 1.83
N LYS A 130 11.42 6.86 1.85
CA LYS A 130 10.29 7.19 2.75
C LYS A 130 8.94 6.70 2.20
N THR A 131 8.94 5.72 1.29
CA THR A 131 7.83 5.52 0.34
C THR A 131 6.67 4.64 0.77
N LEU A 132 6.81 3.82 1.81
CA LEU A 132 5.65 3.21 2.47
C LEU A 132 5.08 4.25 3.43
N GLY A 133 4.09 5.03 2.95
CA GLY A 133 3.55 6.22 3.59
C GLY A 133 3.45 6.12 5.11
N ARG A 134 4.31 6.88 5.80
CA ARG A 134 4.31 6.95 7.26
C ARG A 134 3.22 7.94 7.68
N GLY A 135 2.34 7.53 8.60
CA GLY A 135 1.31 8.43 9.18
C GLY A 135 -0.14 8.00 8.97
N HIS A 136 -0.43 7.07 8.04
CA HIS A 136 -1.79 6.57 7.80
C HIS A 136 -2.48 6.08 9.09
N ARG A 137 -1.75 5.33 9.91
CA ARG A 137 -2.26 4.85 11.21
C ARG A 137 -2.69 6.00 12.12
N LYS A 138 -1.94 7.10 12.19
CA LYS A 138 -2.29 8.23 13.06
C LYS A 138 -3.57 8.93 12.58
N ALA A 139 -3.69 9.14 11.27
CA ALA A 139 -4.89 9.74 10.69
C ALA A 139 -6.13 8.84 10.89
N LEU A 140 -6.00 7.53 10.69
CA LEU A 140 -7.08 6.57 10.93
C LEU A 140 -7.51 6.53 12.40
N LEU A 141 -6.55 6.50 13.32
CA LEU A 141 -6.84 6.54 14.75
C LEU A 141 -7.49 7.87 15.17
N ALA A 142 -7.04 9.00 14.62
CA ALA A 142 -7.67 10.30 14.89
C ALA A 142 -9.13 10.34 14.41
N ARG A 143 -9.42 9.76 13.24
CA ARG A 143 -10.80 9.62 12.72
C ARG A 143 -11.65 8.69 13.59
N ALA A 144 -11.10 7.55 14.01
CA ALA A 144 -11.80 6.59 14.86
C ALA A 144 -12.11 7.17 16.25
N VAL A 145 -11.17 7.90 16.85
CA VAL A 145 -11.39 8.55 18.14
C VAL A 145 -12.32 9.76 17.99
N GLY A 146 -12.27 10.50 16.87
CA GLY A 146 -13.02 11.74 16.66
C GLY A 146 -12.56 12.85 17.62
N THR A 147 -13.29 13.97 17.70
CA THR A 147 -13.17 14.94 18.81
C THR A 147 -13.88 14.42 20.07
N SER A 148 -13.72 13.14 20.38
CA SER A 148 -14.25 12.62 21.63
C SER A 148 -13.36 13.14 22.74
N GLY A 149 -13.97 13.98 23.60
CA GLY A 149 -13.35 14.63 24.75
C GLY A 149 -12.76 13.64 25.73
N LEU A 150 -11.55 13.16 25.43
CA LEU A 150 -10.57 12.78 26.42
C LEU A 150 -9.87 14.08 26.83
N ALA A 151 -10.59 14.87 27.62
CA ALA A 151 -9.98 15.85 28.53
C ALA A 151 -9.51 15.10 29.78
#